data_AF-A0A164ZZD0-F1
#
_entry.id   AF-A0A164ZZD0-F1
#
_cell.length_a   1.000
_cell.length_b   1.000
_cell.length_c   1.000
_cell.angle_alpha   90.00
_cell.angle_beta   90.00
_cell.angle_gamma   90.00
#
_symmetry.space_group_name_H-M   'P 1'
#
loop_
_entity.id
_entity.type
_entity.pdbx_description
1 polymer ?
#
loop_
_entity_poly.entity_id
_entity_poly.type
_entity_poly.pdbx_seq_one_letter_code
_entity_poly.pdbx_strand_id
1 'polypeptide(L)'
;MPVPSSYNDITQDANIRDHIGWAWYQRDFFLPKSWKSQQVSIRFGSVNYYAVVWINGVEVTNHSGGYLPFEVKITEHLKFGHLNWITVAVNNTLTPWTIPQGKIVYHNDSQRYPAGYYEQQYNFDFFNFAGIHRPVILSATPKTYIDDITINTTSVTDSLGVIFYSVELGGSKIAAYSVIAEIYDAQHRLVAQAKGLKGEISINNPNLWWPRGMNESVGYLYTLKIQLWNDAKNVEGDIYRLPFGVRFIEWNSTGVYINGKSVYFKGFGRHEDAIVNFYITCIRSRNILLIYVNLYQLRGRGLDLVTLTKDYNLMRWIEANSFRTSHYPYSEELMDLADQQGFLVIDEVPAVGL
;
A
#
# COMPACT_ATOMS: atom_id res chain seq x y z
N MET A 1 -0.04 8.80 19.44
CA MET A 1 0.27 9.11 18.04
C MET A 1 -0.67 8.30 17.15
N PRO A 2 -1.41 8.93 16.21
CA PRO A 2 -2.31 8.19 15.31
C PRO A 2 -1.54 7.32 14.31
N VAL A 3 -2.18 6.26 13.85
CA VAL A 3 -1.71 5.38 12.76
C VAL A 3 -2.94 5.09 11.89
N PRO A 4 -2.90 5.32 10.56
CA PRO A 4 -1.76 5.81 9.76
C PRO A 4 -1.48 7.32 9.94
N SER A 5 -0.22 7.70 10.16
CA SER A 5 0.24 9.09 10.20
C SER A 5 1.75 9.23 10.26
N SER A 6 2.28 10.31 9.71
CA SER A 6 3.58 10.84 10.11
C SER A 6 3.46 11.52 11.48
N TYR A 7 4.43 11.38 12.37
CA TYR A 7 4.35 11.97 13.72
C TYR A 7 4.72 13.46 13.76
N ASN A 8 5.49 13.92 12.77
CA ASN A 8 6.22 15.18 12.82
C ASN A 8 5.30 16.38 13.10
N ASP A 9 4.16 16.44 12.41
CA ASP A 9 3.25 17.58 12.51
C ASP A 9 2.06 17.32 13.44
N ILE A 10 1.98 16.17 14.13
CA ILE A 10 0.83 15.86 15.01
C ILE A 10 0.79 16.74 16.25
N THR A 11 1.96 17.13 16.74
CA THR A 11 2.10 17.90 17.97
C THR A 11 2.51 19.33 17.66
N GLN A 12 2.49 20.21 18.67
CA GLN A 12 3.01 21.57 18.55
C GLN A 12 4.48 21.66 18.99
N ASP A 13 5.14 20.53 19.26
CA ASP A 13 6.51 20.47 19.75
C ASP A 13 7.50 20.38 18.58
N ALA A 14 8.31 21.43 18.42
CA ALA A 14 9.36 21.48 17.41
C ALA A 14 10.39 20.35 17.57
N ASN A 15 10.67 19.90 18.80
CA ASN A 15 11.59 18.80 19.04
C ASN A 15 11.05 17.47 18.51
N ILE A 16 9.73 17.28 18.50
CA ILE A 16 9.09 16.11 17.88
C ILE A 16 9.11 16.24 16.36
N ARG A 17 8.81 17.42 15.84
CA ARG A 17 8.78 17.67 14.39
C ARG A 17 10.14 17.40 13.73
N ASP A 18 11.19 17.93 14.35
CA ASP A 18 12.55 17.92 13.82
C ASP A 18 13.40 16.77 14.40
N HIS A 19 12.76 15.84 15.13
CA HIS A 19 13.42 14.69 15.76
C HIS A 19 14.17 13.83 14.72
N ILE A 20 15.43 13.49 15.05
CA ILE A 20 16.25 12.53 14.30
C ILE A 20 16.64 11.40 15.25
N GLY A 21 16.21 10.18 14.94
CA GLY A 21 16.52 8.99 15.72
C GLY A 21 15.31 8.10 15.92
N TRP A 22 15.24 7.45 17.08
CA TRP A 22 14.21 6.46 17.39
C TRP A 22 12.94 7.09 17.96
N ALA A 23 11.79 6.71 17.40
CA ALA A 23 10.46 6.97 17.94
C ALA A 23 9.76 5.63 18.25
N TRP A 24 8.98 5.58 19.32
CA TRP A 24 8.37 4.34 19.82
C TRP A 24 6.84 4.42 19.78
N TYR A 25 6.23 3.41 19.18
CA TYR A 25 4.78 3.19 19.18
C TYR A 25 4.48 1.96 20.03
N GLN A 26 3.42 2.01 20.81
CA GLN A 26 2.94 0.85 21.56
C GLN A 26 1.41 0.80 21.57
N ARG A 27 0.86 -0.40 21.46
CA ARG A 27 -0.59 -0.63 21.54
C ARG A 27 -0.90 -2.00 22.12
N ASP A 28 -1.93 -2.05 22.96
CA ASP A 28 -2.52 -3.31 23.42
C ASP A 28 -3.60 -3.78 22.46
N PHE A 29 -3.72 -5.09 22.27
CA PHE A 29 -4.74 -5.71 21.45
C PHE A 29 -5.17 -7.07 22.02
N PHE A 30 -6.44 -7.40 21.83
CA PHE A 30 -7.01 -8.68 22.26
C PHE A 30 -7.11 -9.63 21.07
N LEU A 31 -6.75 -10.90 21.27
CA LEU A 31 -6.90 -11.95 20.27
C LEU A 31 -7.94 -12.99 20.68
N PRO A 32 -8.92 -13.32 19.82
CA PRO A 32 -9.92 -14.33 20.13
C PRO A 32 -9.31 -15.74 20.19
N LYS A 33 -9.87 -16.61 21.05
CA LYS A 33 -9.43 -18.02 21.19
C LYS A 33 -9.60 -18.83 19.90
N SER A 34 -10.54 -18.46 19.04
CA SER A 34 -10.81 -19.13 17.76
C SER A 34 -9.62 -19.12 16.81
N TRP A 35 -8.70 -18.16 16.94
CA TRP A 35 -7.53 -18.05 16.08
C TRP A 35 -6.39 -18.99 16.46
N LYS A 36 -6.51 -19.74 17.58
CA LYS A 36 -5.44 -20.64 18.07
C LYS A 36 -5.04 -21.72 17.05
N SER A 37 -5.94 -22.11 16.15
CA SER A 37 -5.67 -23.10 15.10
C SER A 37 -5.19 -22.49 13.77
N GLN A 38 -5.12 -21.16 13.68
CA GLN A 38 -4.75 -20.42 12.48
C GLN A 38 -3.29 -19.96 12.54
N GLN A 39 -2.76 -19.58 11.38
CA GLN A 39 -1.51 -18.86 11.25
C GLN A 39 -1.81 -17.37 11.37
N VAL A 40 -1.27 -16.70 12.38
CA VAL A 40 -1.44 -15.25 12.60
C VAL A 40 -0.20 -14.52 12.12
N SER A 41 -0.41 -13.54 11.26
CA SER A 41 0.60 -12.62 10.75
C SER A 41 0.24 -11.18 11.09
N ILE A 42 1.26 -10.33 11.20
CA ILE A 42 1.08 -8.88 11.25
C ILE A 42 1.80 -8.24 10.06
N ARG A 43 1.07 -7.41 9.32
CA ARG A 43 1.54 -6.67 8.16
C ARG A 43 1.57 -5.17 8.47
N PHE A 44 2.69 -4.54 8.13
CA PHE A 44 2.85 -3.10 8.14
C PHE A 44 2.85 -2.62 6.69
N GLY A 45 1.96 -1.69 6.33
CA GLY A 45 1.92 -1.16 4.96
C GLY A 45 3.13 -0.28 4.62
N SER A 46 3.66 0.47 5.59
CA SER A 46 4.82 1.36 5.45
C SER A 46 5.23 1.92 6.81
N VAL A 47 6.52 1.84 7.12
CA VAL A 47 7.14 2.42 8.31
C VAL A 47 8.43 3.13 7.87
N ASN A 48 8.50 4.45 8.01
CA ASN A 48 9.65 5.21 7.52
C ASN A 48 10.64 5.58 8.65
N TYR A 49 11.91 5.16 8.64
CA TYR A 49 12.64 4.40 7.60
C TYR A 49 13.04 2.98 8.04
N TYR A 50 13.60 2.83 9.24
CA TYR A 50 14.02 1.54 9.79
C TYR A 50 13.12 1.15 10.96
N ALA A 51 12.51 -0.02 10.89
CA ALA A 51 11.55 -0.51 11.87
C ALA A 51 12.10 -1.72 12.63
N VAL A 52 11.80 -1.79 13.92
CA VAL A 52 11.97 -3.00 14.74
C VAL A 52 10.66 -3.24 15.50
N VAL A 53 10.20 -4.49 15.53
CA VAL A 53 8.88 -4.86 16.05
C VAL A 53 9.03 -5.90 17.15
N TRP A 54 8.30 -5.69 18.25
CA TRP A 54 8.20 -6.62 19.37
C TRP A 54 6.75 -7.00 19.64
N ILE A 55 6.51 -8.27 19.96
CA ILE A 55 5.24 -8.78 20.47
C ILE A 55 5.47 -9.31 21.87
N ASN A 56 4.71 -8.82 22.85
CA ASN A 56 4.84 -9.22 24.26
C ASN A 56 6.29 -9.12 24.81
N GLY A 57 7.07 -8.15 24.31
CA GLY A 57 8.47 -7.93 24.70
C GLY A 57 9.50 -8.78 23.96
N VAL A 58 9.10 -9.65 23.03
CA VAL A 58 10.00 -10.46 22.20
C VAL A 58 10.13 -9.81 20.83
N GLU A 59 11.36 -9.59 20.35
CA GLU A 59 11.62 -9.07 19.00
C GLU A 59 11.19 -10.10 17.97
N VAL A 60 10.38 -9.70 16.99
CA VAL A 60 9.85 -10.60 15.97
C VAL A 60 10.37 -10.31 14.56
N THR A 61 10.69 -9.04 14.25
CA THR A 61 11.27 -8.68 12.94
C THR A 61 11.88 -7.28 12.97
N ASN A 62 12.73 -6.99 11.98
CA ASN A 62 13.10 -5.65 11.58
C ASN A 62 12.90 -5.46 10.06
N HIS A 63 12.81 -4.21 9.61
CA HIS A 63 12.66 -3.86 8.20
C HIS A 63 13.35 -2.53 7.90
N SER A 64 14.03 -2.46 6.75
CA SER A 64 14.65 -1.25 6.23
C SER A 64 13.96 -0.84 4.93
N GLY A 65 13.46 0.39 4.86
CA GLY A 65 12.79 0.93 3.68
C GLY A 65 11.46 1.58 4.06
N GLY A 66 11.23 2.80 3.57
CA GLY A 66 10.14 3.63 4.06
C GLY A 66 8.76 3.41 3.44
N TYR A 67 8.68 2.83 2.26
CA TYR A 67 7.49 2.93 1.39
C TYR A 67 6.95 1.59 0.89
N LEU A 68 7.53 0.48 1.38
CA LEU A 68 7.12 -0.87 1.01
C LEU A 68 6.62 -1.62 2.25
N PRO A 69 5.66 -2.54 2.06
CA PRO A 69 5.12 -3.32 3.15
C PRO A 69 6.08 -4.41 3.61
N PHE A 70 5.92 -4.83 4.86
CA PHE A 70 6.56 -6.04 5.39
C PHE A 70 5.60 -6.80 6.31
N GLU A 71 5.74 -8.11 6.34
CA GLU A 71 4.91 -9.01 7.14
C GLU A 71 5.79 -9.96 7.96
N VAL A 72 5.34 -10.28 9.16
CA VAL A 72 5.93 -11.33 9.99
C VAL A 72 4.86 -12.22 10.61
N LYS A 73 5.13 -13.53 10.62
CA LYS A 73 4.34 -14.54 11.31
C LYS A 73 4.60 -14.47 12.80
N ILE A 74 3.55 -14.28 13.62
CA ILE A 74 3.71 -14.04 15.07
C ILE A 74 2.93 -15.01 15.95
N THR A 75 2.29 -16.04 15.37
CA THR A 75 1.49 -17.07 16.09
C THR A 75 2.13 -17.56 17.39
N GLU A 76 3.43 -17.83 17.39
CA GLU A 76 4.16 -18.41 18.53
C GLU A 76 4.39 -17.42 19.69
N HIS A 77 4.26 -16.11 19.43
CA HIS A 77 4.48 -15.05 20.41
C HIS A 77 3.17 -14.55 21.06
N LEU A 78 2.02 -15.11 20.65
CA LEU A 78 0.70 -14.60 21.01
C LEU A 78 0.03 -15.40 22.14
N LYS A 79 -0.68 -14.66 23.00
CA LYS A 79 -1.54 -15.18 24.07
C LYS A 79 -3.00 -15.15 23.60
N PHE A 80 -3.50 -16.27 23.09
CA PHE A 80 -4.87 -16.39 22.60
C PHE A 80 -5.90 -16.34 23.74
N GLY A 81 -6.94 -15.52 23.59
CA GLY A 81 -7.96 -15.28 24.61
C GLY A 81 -7.54 -14.31 25.70
N HIS A 82 -6.43 -13.60 25.51
CA HIS A 82 -5.87 -12.63 26.45
C HIS A 82 -5.41 -11.36 25.72
N LEU A 83 -5.08 -10.32 26.49
CA LEU A 83 -4.41 -9.14 25.97
C LEU A 83 -2.96 -9.46 25.58
N ASN A 84 -2.56 -8.91 24.45
CA ASN A 84 -1.20 -8.86 23.93
C ASN A 84 -0.83 -7.40 23.76
N TRP A 85 0.47 -7.10 23.69
CA TRP A 85 0.92 -5.78 23.29
C TRP A 85 1.94 -5.88 22.17
N ILE A 86 1.94 -4.85 21.34
CA ILE A 86 2.92 -4.63 20.29
C ILE A 86 3.70 -3.36 20.57
N THR A 87 5.01 -3.42 20.38
CA THR A 87 5.90 -2.27 20.42
C THR A 87 6.62 -2.17 19.07
N VAL A 88 6.71 -0.96 18.52
CA VAL A 88 7.39 -0.70 17.25
C VAL A 88 8.32 0.49 17.42
N ALA A 89 9.61 0.29 17.17
CA ALA A 89 10.60 1.37 17.13
C ALA A 89 10.84 1.75 15.68
N VAL A 90 10.85 3.05 15.39
CA VAL A 90 11.01 3.63 14.06
C VAL A 90 12.20 4.58 14.08
N ASN A 91 13.20 4.37 13.23
CA ASN A 91 14.33 5.28 13.05
C ASN A 91 14.23 5.99 11.69
N ASN A 92 14.34 7.31 11.69
CA ASN A 92 14.22 8.15 10.50
C ASN A 92 15.57 8.68 9.97
N THR A 93 16.69 8.24 10.54
CA THR A 93 18.02 8.61 10.09
C THR A 93 18.27 8.07 8.68
N LEU A 94 18.61 8.96 7.75
CA LEU A 94 19.03 8.60 6.40
C LEU A 94 20.56 8.63 6.30
N THR A 95 21.12 7.65 5.59
CA THR A 95 22.56 7.47 5.41
C THR A 95 22.91 7.39 3.92
N PRO A 96 24.20 7.38 3.54
CA PRO A 96 24.58 7.17 2.15
C PRO A 96 24.12 5.81 1.58
N TRP A 97 23.68 4.89 2.45
CA TRP A 97 23.24 3.53 2.10
C TRP A 97 21.73 3.35 2.21
N THR A 98 20.98 4.38 2.63
CA THR A 98 19.51 4.35 2.60
C THR A 98 18.99 4.76 1.22
N ILE A 99 17.74 4.41 0.93
CA ILE A 99 17.04 4.87 -0.28
C ILE A 99 15.72 5.53 0.17
N PRO A 100 15.60 6.88 0.12
CA PRO A 100 16.58 7.84 -0.41
C PRO A 100 17.81 8.05 0.49
N GLN A 101 18.88 8.61 -0.08
CA GLN A 101 20.14 8.85 0.61
C GLN A 101 20.11 10.11 1.48
N GLY A 102 20.93 10.10 2.52
CA GLY A 102 21.19 11.27 3.37
C GLY A 102 22.50 11.13 4.14
N LYS A 103 22.78 12.08 5.02
CA LYS A 103 23.90 12.00 5.97
C LYS A 103 23.63 12.86 7.20
N ILE A 104 24.16 12.43 8.35
CA ILE A 104 24.24 13.28 9.54
C ILE A 104 25.47 14.17 9.43
N VAL A 105 25.31 15.47 9.63
CA VAL A 105 26.40 16.45 9.66
C VAL A 105 26.46 17.08 11.04
N TYR A 106 27.61 16.93 11.70
CA TYR A 106 27.92 17.59 12.97
C TYR A 106 28.57 18.93 12.69
N HIS A 107 28.15 19.96 13.41
CA HIS A 107 28.72 21.30 13.30
C HIS A 107 29.57 21.63 14.53
N ASN A 108 30.89 21.68 14.34
CA ASN A 108 31.87 21.87 15.42
C ASN A 108 32.26 23.33 15.66
N ASP A 109 31.65 24.28 14.96
CA ASP A 109 31.92 25.71 15.15
C ASP A 109 31.12 26.24 16.35
N SER A 110 31.77 26.29 17.51
CA SER A 110 31.16 26.73 18.77
C SER A 110 30.74 28.20 18.79
N GLN A 111 31.17 29.02 17.81
CA GLN A 111 30.69 30.40 17.68
C GLN A 111 29.32 30.49 16.99
N ARG A 112 28.98 29.49 16.18
CA ARG A 112 27.72 29.45 15.40
C ARG A 112 26.72 28.42 15.89
N TYR A 113 27.18 27.33 16.48
CA TYR A 113 26.34 26.20 16.86
C TYR A 113 26.56 25.78 18.32
N PRO A 114 25.51 25.35 19.03
CA PRO A 114 25.66 24.80 20.37
C PRO A 114 26.43 23.47 20.34
N ALA A 115 27.01 23.10 21.49
CA ALA A 115 27.75 21.86 21.62
C ALA A 115 26.89 20.64 21.24
N GLY A 116 27.42 19.79 20.35
CA GLY A 116 26.73 18.58 19.90
C GLY A 116 25.64 18.81 18.85
N TYR A 117 25.52 20.01 18.27
CA TYR A 117 24.57 20.26 17.19
C TYR A 117 24.88 19.38 15.97
N TYR A 118 23.85 18.73 15.45
CA TYR A 118 23.88 17.98 14.21
C TYR A 118 22.56 18.15 13.45
N GLU A 119 22.60 17.88 12.15
CA GLU A 119 21.43 17.90 11.29
C GLU A 119 21.45 16.73 10.30
N GLN A 120 20.27 16.35 9.83
CA GLN A 120 20.10 15.41 8.72
C GLN A 120 20.11 16.20 7.40
N GLN A 121 21.12 15.96 6.56
CA GLN A 121 21.17 16.48 5.19
C GLN A 121 20.73 15.40 4.19
N TYR A 122 20.06 15.82 3.13
CA TYR A 122 19.62 15.00 2.00
C TYR A 122 19.42 15.87 0.75
N ASN A 123 19.38 15.25 -0.43
CA ASN A 123 19.34 15.93 -1.73
C ASN A 123 18.00 15.77 -2.47
N PHE A 124 16.89 15.64 -1.75
CA PHE A 124 15.56 15.53 -2.31
C PHE A 124 14.63 16.64 -1.79
N ASP A 125 13.67 17.04 -2.63
CA ASP A 125 12.82 18.22 -2.42
C ASP A 125 11.46 17.86 -1.80
N PHE A 126 11.50 17.16 -0.67
CA PHE A 126 10.33 16.90 0.17
C PHE A 126 10.75 16.67 1.62
N PHE A 127 9.84 16.92 2.55
CA PHE A 127 10.14 16.72 3.97
C PHE A 127 10.29 15.23 4.33
N ASN A 128 11.31 14.89 5.14
CA ASN A 128 11.54 13.52 5.62
C ASN A 128 10.60 13.15 6.78
N PHE A 129 9.30 13.11 6.46
CA PHE A 129 8.27 12.62 7.37
C PHE A 129 8.56 11.19 7.85
N ALA A 130 8.33 10.93 9.13
CA ALA A 130 8.58 9.64 9.75
C ALA A 130 7.39 9.15 10.58
N GLY A 131 7.33 7.84 10.79
CA GLY A 131 6.24 7.17 11.49
C GLY A 131 5.70 5.97 10.73
N ILE A 132 4.48 5.57 11.10
CA ILE A 132 3.77 4.45 10.49
C ILE A 132 2.71 5.05 9.55
N HIS A 133 3.07 5.18 8.27
CA HIS A 133 2.29 5.95 7.29
C HIS A 133 1.11 5.19 6.70
N ARG A 134 1.12 3.85 6.74
CA ARG A 134 0.06 3.00 6.19
C ARG A 134 -0.46 2.02 7.25
N PRO A 135 -1.62 1.37 7.03
CA PRO A 135 -2.25 0.52 8.02
C PRO A 135 -1.34 -0.57 8.58
N VAL A 136 -1.57 -0.90 9.85
CA VAL A 136 -1.02 -2.10 10.50
C VAL A 136 -2.16 -3.08 10.66
N ILE A 137 -2.05 -4.23 10.01
CA ILE A 137 -3.13 -5.21 9.89
C ILE A 137 -2.67 -6.51 10.54
N LEU A 138 -3.54 -7.07 11.39
CA LEU A 138 -3.40 -8.41 11.92
C LEU A 138 -4.30 -9.34 11.10
N SER A 139 -3.72 -10.35 10.48
CA SER A 139 -4.43 -11.32 9.64
C SER A 139 -4.31 -12.73 10.23
N ALA A 140 -5.34 -13.55 9.96
CA ALA A 140 -5.33 -14.96 10.32
C ALA A 140 -5.66 -15.80 9.08
N THR A 141 -4.74 -16.68 8.72
CA THR A 141 -4.88 -17.60 7.60
C THR A 141 -4.92 -19.05 8.08
N PRO A 142 -5.43 -19.99 7.27
CA PRO A 142 -5.27 -21.41 7.56
C PRO A 142 -3.78 -21.82 7.59
N LYS A 143 -3.47 -23.01 8.10
CA LYS A 143 -2.08 -23.53 8.17
C LYS A 143 -1.44 -23.81 6.81
N THR A 144 -2.26 -23.88 5.77
CA THR A 144 -1.88 -23.96 4.36
C THR A 144 -2.69 -22.88 3.68
N TYR A 145 -2.03 -21.94 3.03
CA TYR A 145 -2.67 -20.71 2.58
C TYR A 145 -2.07 -20.25 1.24
N ILE A 146 -2.77 -19.36 0.56
CA ILE A 146 -2.29 -18.74 -0.68
C ILE A 146 -1.30 -17.64 -0.32
N ASP A 147 -0.04 -17.78 -0.73
CA ASP A 147 1.06 -16.88 -0.35
C ASP A 147 1.28 -15.79 -1.41
N ASP A 148 1.25 -16.17 -2.69
CA ASP A 148 1.38 -15.22 -3.81
C ASP A 148 0.51 -15.62 -5.01
N ILE A 149 0.10 -14.62 -5.78
CA ILE A 149 -0.60 -14.78 -7.06
C ILE A 149 0.01 -13.81 -8.07
N THR A 150 0.59 -14.36 -9.12
CA THR A 150 1.05 -13.59 -10.29
C THR A 150 0.07 -13.77 -11.44
N ILE A 151 -0.36 -12.65 -12.05
CA ILE A 151 -1.19 -12.63 -13.27
C ILE A 151 -0.45 -11.88 -14.37
N ASN A 152 -0.40 -12.47 -15.57
CA ASN A 152 0.11 -11.83 -16.77
C ASN A 152 -0.91 -11.94 -17.92
N THR A 153 -1.20 -10.82 -18.56
CA THR A 153 -2.09 -10.73 -19.74
C THR A 153 -1.21 -10.54 -20.98
N THR A 154 -0.83 -11.64 -21.63
CA THR A 154 0.28 -11.65 -22.61
C THR A 154 -0.16 -11.53 -24.07
N SER A 155 -1.36 -12.02 -24.42
CA SER A 155 -1.90 -11.92 -25.77
C SER A 155 -3.35 -11.47 -25.68
N VAL A 156 -3.61 -10.26 -26.16
CA VAL A 156 -4.92 -9.62 -26.07
C VAL A 156 -5.28 -9.08 -27.43
N THR A 157 -6.29 -9.68 -28.05
CA THR A 157 -7.02 -9.11 -29.18
C THR A 157 -8.42 -8.75 -28.73
N ASP A 158 -9.17 -8.05 -29.59
CA ASP A 158 -10.60 -7.78 -29.34
C ASP A 158 -11.43 -9.07 -29.24
N SER A 159 -10.95 -10.18 -29.79
CA SER A 159 -11.68 -11.47 -29.82
C SER A 159 -11.20 -12.49 -28.78
N LEU A 160 -9.98 -12.35 -28.26
CA LEU A 160 -9.37 -13.32 -27.35
C LEU A 160 -8.41 -12.65 -26.37
N GLY A 161 -8.66 -12.84 -25.08
CA GLY A 161 -7.74 -12.48 -24.00
C GLY A 161 -7.11 -13.73 -23.40
N VAL A 162 -5.79 -13.81 -23.40
CA VAL A 162 -5.03 -14.91 -22.78
C VAL A 162 -4.42 -14.44 -21.47
N ILE A 163 -4.78 -15.13 -20.40
CA ILE A 163 -4.36 -14.83 -19.02
C ILE A 163 -3.53 -15.99 -18.50
N PHE A 164 -2.29 -15.72 -18.16
CA PHE A 164 -1.43 -16.64 -17.42
C PHE A 164 -1.52 -16.32 -15.94
N TYR A 165 -1.70 -17.36 -15.12
CA TYR A 165 -1.66 -17.23 -13.67
C TYR A 165 -0.65 -18.21 -13.08
N SER A 166 -0.05 -17.81 -11.95
CA SER A 166 0.77 -18.65 -11.09
C SER A 166 0.40 -18.36 -9.64
N VAL A 167 0.32 -19.42 -8.83
CA VAL A 167 -0.05 -19.38 -7.41
C VAL A 167 1.03 -20.05 -6.60
N GLU A 168 1.52 -19.36 -5.58
CA GLU A 168 2.43 -19.93 -4.59
C GLU A 168 1.67 -20.23 -3.30
N LEU A 169 1.92 -21.39 -2.70
CA LEU A 169 1.27 -21.83 -1.47
C LEU A 169 2.26 -21.80 -0.31
N GLY A 170 1.81 -21.22 0.80
CA GLY A 170 2.55 -21.13 2.05
C GLY A 170 2.08 -22.15 3.08
N GLY A 171 2.96 -22.46 4.03
CA GLY A 171 2.64 -23.27 5.21
C GLY A 171 3.02 -24.75 5.10
N SER A 172 2.21 -25.64 5.66
CA SER A 172 2.52 -27.08 5.76
C SER A 172 1.53 -27.94 4.97
N LYS A 173 1.88 -29.20 4.66
CA LYS A 173 0.97 -30.18 4.00
C LYS A 173 0.38 -29.71 2.66
N ILE A 174 1.14 -28.93 1.89
CA ILE A 174 0.72 -28.37 0.59
C ILE A 174 0.21 -29.46 -0.37
N ALA A 175 0.85 -30.62 -0.40
CA ALA A 175 0.48 -31.74 -1.28
C ALA A 175 -0.93 -32.32 -1.03
N ALA A 176 -1.60 -31.94 0.07
CA ALA A 176 -2.97 -32.36 0.35
C ALA A 176 -4.04 -31.44 -0.28
N TYR A 177 -3.62 -30.41 -1.03
CA TYR A 177 -4.51 -29.39 -1.57
C TYR A 177 -4.50 -29.37 -3.10
N SER A 178 -5.69 -29.27 -3.68
CA SER A 178 -5.90 -28.94 -5.08
C SER A 178 -6.28 -27.45 -5.22
N VAL A 179 -5.90 -26.85 -6.35
CA VAL A 179 -6.14 -25.43 -6.64
C VAL A 179 -7.14 -25.30 -7.77
N ILE A 180 -8.15 -24.47 -7.56
CA ILE A 180 -9.13 -24.09 -8.57
C ILE A 180 -9.02 -22.58 -8.78
N ALA A 181 -8.80 -22.18 -10.03
CA ALA A 181 -8.73 -20.81 -10.47
C ALA A 181 -9.99 -20.48 -11.28
N GLU A 182 -10.77 -19.51 -10.82
CA GLU A 182 -12.02 -19.09 -11.44
C GLU A 182 -11.95 -17.61 -11.80
N ILE A 183 -12.32 -17.24 -13.03
CA ILE A 183 -12.40 -15.84 -13.46
C ILE A 183 -13.86 -15.42 -13.49
N TYR A 184 -14.16 -14.32 -12.78
CA TYR A 184 -15.46 -13.68 -12.76
C TYR A 184 -15.42 -12.32 -13.46
N ASP A 185 -16.48 -11.98 -14.17
CA ASP A 185 -16.67 -10.64 -14.73
C ASP A 185 -17.19 -9.62 -13.70
N ALA A 186 -17.39 -8.37 -14.13
CA ALA A 186 -17.88 -7.29 -13.28
C ALA A 186 -19.32 -7.48 -12.77
N GLN A 187 -20.07 -8.43 -13.33
CA GLN A 187 -21.41 -8.83 -12.86
C GLN A 187 -21.37 -10.10 -12.03
N HIS A 188 -20.18 -10.55 -11.60
CA HIS A 188 -19.94 -11.78 -10.83
C HIS A 188 -20.39 -13.05 -11.55
N ARG A 189 -20.35 -13.08 -12.89
CA ARG A 189 -20.58 -14.30 -13.67
C ARG A 189 -19.26 -15.02 -13.91
N LEU A 190 -19.24 -16.33 -13.72
CA LEU A 190 -18.08 -17.18 -14.05
C LEU A 190 -17.89 -17.20 -15.57
N VAL A 191 -16.76 -16.68 -16.06
CA VAL A 191 -16.46 -16.61 -17.50
C VAL A 191 -15.42 -17.63 -17.94
N ALA A 192 -14.54 -18.05 -17.03
CA ALA A 192 -13.53 -19.07 -17.33
C ALA A 192 -13.01 -19.73 -16.03
N GLN A 193 -12.43 -20.91 -16.14
CA GLN A 193 -11.85 -21.63 -15.00
C GLN A 193 -10.68 -22.50 -15.44
N ALA A 194 -9.76 -22.76 -14.51
CA ALA A 194 -8.68 -23.74 -14.65
C ALA A 194 -8.38 -24.42 -13.31
N LYS A 195 -7.54 -25.45 -13.35
CA LYS A 195 -7.06 -26.16 -12.17
C LYS A 195 -5.54 -26.19 -12.14
N GLY A 196 -4.98 -26.26 -10.94
CA GLY A 196 -3.55 -26.34 -10.69
C GLY A 196 -2.94 -25.02 -10.22
N LEU A 197 -1.66 -25.08 -9.86
CA LEU A 197 -0.91 -23.93 -9.33
C LEU A 197 -0.54 -22.91 -10.41
N LYS A 198 -0.54 -23.32 -11.67
CA LYS A 198 -0.26 -22.45 -12.81
C LYS A 198 -1.07 -22.91 -14.00
N GLY A 199 -1.45 -21.97 -14.85
CA GLY A 199 -2.19 -22.29 -16.05
C GLY A 199 -2.42 -21.09 -16.94
N GLU A 200 -2.97 -21.39 -18.10
CA GLU A 200 -3.44 -20.42 -19.07
C GLU A 200 -4.97 -20.48 -19.10
N ILE A 201 -5.62 -19.33 -19.08
CA ILE A 201 -7.06 -19.18 -19.17
C ILE A 201 -7.37 -18.21 -20.31
N SER A 202 -8.26 -18.62 -21.21
CA SER A 202 -8.71 -17.77 -22.31
C SER A 202 -10.11 -17.21 -22.04
N ILE A 203 -10.31 -15.93 -22.35
CA ILE A 203 -11.61 -15.26 -22.33
C ILE A 203 -11.94 -14.85 -23.77
N ASN A 204 -13.05 -15.36 -24.30
CA ASN A 204 -13.53 -14.98 -25.63
C ASN A 204 -14.23 -13.61 -25.56
N ASN A 205 -13.92 -12.74 -26.53
CA ASN A 205 -14.42 -11.35 -26.59
C ASN A 205 -14.26 -10.60 -25.26
N PRO A 206 -13.02 -10.47 -24.74
CA PRO A 206 -12.80 -9.88 -23.43
C PRO A 206 -13.17 -8.39 -23.43
N ASN A 207 -13.86 -7.95 -22.37
CA ASN A 207 -13.89 -6.53 -22.01
C ASN A 207 -12.50 -6.10 -21.57
N LEU A 208 -11.83 -5.29 -22.38
CA LEU A 208 -10.48 -4.82 -22.08
C LEU A 208 -10.52 -3.70 -21.04
N TRP A 209 -9.46 -3.65 -20.23
CA TRP A 209 -9.18 -2.49 -19.38
C TRP A 209 -8.64 -1.37 -20.26
N TRP A 210 -9.28 -0.21 -20.20
CA TRP A 210 -8.84 0.99 -20.90
C TRP A 210 -8.54 2.15 -19.95
N PRO A 211 -7.51 2.96 -20.27
CA PRO A 211 -7.31 4.24 -19.61
C PRO A 211 -8.48 5.19 -19.85
N ARG A 212 -8.67 6.12 -18.94
CA ARG A 212 -9.60 7.24 -19.12
C ARG A 212 -9.31 8.00 -20.41
N GLY A 213 -10.40 8.33 -21.11
CA GLY A 213 -10.37 9.13 -22.35
C GLY A 213 -10.02 8.34 -23.61
N MET A 214 -9.81 7.02 -23.53
CA MET A 214 -9.48 6.19 -24.70
C MET A 214 -10.60 5.25 -25.16
N ASN A 215 -11.52 4.88 -24.26
CA ASN A 215 -12.62 3.96 -24.52
C ASN A 215 -13.77 4.18 -23.51
N GLU A 216 -14.93 3.59 -23.77
CA GLU A 216 -16.08 3.55 -22.86
C GLU A 216 -15.85 2.57 -21.68
N SER A 217 -15.12 1.47 -21.90
CA SER A 217 -14.78 0.46 -20.90
C SER A 217 -13.60 0.87 -20.02
N VAL A 218 -13.72 2.03 -19.38
CA VAL A 218 -12.69 2.59 -18.49
C VAL A 218 -12.54 1.71 -17.26
N GLY A 219 -11.30 1.31 -16.95
CA GLY A 219 -11.01 0.66 -15.67
C GLY A 219 -11.69 -0.70 -15.49
N TYR A 220 -12.04 -1.41 -16.57
CA TYR A 220 -12.75 -2.69 -16.46
C TYR A 220 -11.90 -3.76 -15.77
N LEU A 221 -12.44 -4.36 -14.71
CA LEU A 221 -11.77 -5.40 -13.92
C LEU A 221 -12.57 -6.70 -13.92
N TYR A 222 -11.86 -7.80 -14.14
CA TYR A 222 -12.27 -9.14 -13.76
C TYR A 222 -11.80 -9.43 -12.33
N THR A 223 -12.25 -10.53 -11.77
CA THR A 223 -11.73 -11.08 -10.50
C THR A 223 -11.23 -12.50 -10.72
N LEU A 224 -9.96 -12.74 -10.45
CA LEU A 224 -9.41 -14.09 -10.32
C LEU A 224 -9.64 -14.56 -8.88
N LYS A 225 -10.52 -15.55 -8.72
CA LYS A 225 -10.77 -16.24 -7.46
C LYS A 225 -9.96 -17.52 -7.42
N ILE A 226 -9.02 -17.61 -6.50
CA ILE A 226 -8.24 -18.83 -6.22
C ILE A 226 -8.85 -19.51 -5.01
N GLN A 227 -9.19 -20.78 -5.16
CA GLN A 227 -9.67 -21.64 -4.06
C GLN A 227 -8.72 -22.80 -3.84
N LEU A 228 -8.31 -22.99 -2.59
CA LEU A 228 -7.64 -24.20 -2.15
C LEU A 228 -8.67 -25.18 -1.63
N TRP A 229 -8.68 -26.40 -2.15
CA TRP A 229 -9.54 -27.48 -1.69
C TRP A 229 -8.70 -28.55 -0.99
N ASN A 230 -9.07 -28.93 0.24
CA ASN A 230 -8.41 -30.03 0.94
C ASN A 230 -9.04 -31.35 0.50
N ASP A 231 -8.37 -32.09 -0.39
CA ASP A 231 -8.91 -33.32 -0.96
C ASP A 231 -9.11 -34.41 0.10
N ALA A 232 -8.21 -34.48 1.10
CA ALA A 232 -8.25 -35.53 2.13
C ALA A 232 -9.42 -35.36 3.12
N LYS A 233 -9.80 -34.12 3.40
CA LYS A 233 -10.91 -33.79 4.32
C LYS A 233 -12.20 -33.43 3.60
N ASN A 234 -12.13 -33.25 2.28
CA ASN A 234 -13.21 -32.76 1.43
C ASN A 234 -13.84 -31.46 1.95
N VAL A 235 -12.99 -30.48 2.28
CA VAL A 235 -13.40 -29.15 2.77
C VAL A 235 -12.59 -28.05 2.10
N GLU A 236 -13.18 -26.87 2.01
CA GLU A 236 -12.48 -25.67 1.55
C GLU A 236 -11.35 -25.31 2.52
N GLY A 237 -10.18 -25.04 1.95
CA GLY A 237 -8.96 -24.69 2.65
C GLY A 237 -8.85 -23.19 2.86
N ASP A 238 -8.64 -22.47 1.76
CA ASP A 238 -8.39 -21.03 1.71
C ASP A 238 -8.93 -20.43 0.41
N ILE A 239 -9.22 -19.13 0.41
CA ILE A 239 -9.73 -18.41 -0.76
C ILE A 239 -9.08 -17.04 -0.84
N TYR A 240 -8.59 -16.67 -2.01
CA TYR A 240 -8.19 -15.29 -2.32
C TYR A 240 -8.88 -14.79 -3.60
N ARG A 241 -9.15 -13.49 -3.66
CA ARG A 241 -9.76 -12.82 -4.81
C ARG A 241 -8.87 -11.65 -5.23
N LEU A 242 -8.34 -11.72 -6.44
CA LEU A 242 -7.46 -10.70 -7.01
C LEU A 242 -8.15 -10.03 -8.21
N PRO A 243 -8.53 -8.74 -8.11
CA PRO A 243 -8.98 -7.98 -9.27
C PRO A 243 -7.87 -7.83 -10.31
N PHE A 244 -8.20 -7.87 -11.60
CA PHE A 244 -7.23 -7.60 -12.66
C PHE A 244 -7.91 -7.06 -13.93
N GLY A 245 -7.20 -6.21 -14.66
CA GLY A 245 -7.62 -5.69 -15.96
C GLY A 245 -6.94 -6.40 -17.11
N VAL A 246 -7.70 -6.86 -18.11
CA VAL A 246 -7.12 -7.43 -19.33
C VAL A 246 -6.67 -6.30 -20.23
N ARG A 247 -5.35 -6.11 -20.34
CA ARG A 247 -4.73 -5.13 -21.22
C ARG A 247 -3.38 -5.62 -21.73
N PHE A 248 -2.92 -5.00 -22.80
CA PHE A 248 -1.59 -5.22 -23.33
C PHE A 248 -0.89 -3.88 -23.53
N ILE A 249 0.39 -3.82 -23.14
CA ILE A 249 1.21 -2.60 -23.19
C ILE A 249 2.41 -2.89 -24.09
N GLU A 250 2.64 -2.02 -25.05
CA GLU A 250 3.80 -2.06 -25.94
C GLU A 250 4.43 -0.68 -26.03
N TRP A 251 5.70 -0.62 -26.39
CA TRP A 251 6.38 0.62 -26.70
C TRP A 251 7.40 0.40 -27.82
N ASN A 252 7.66 1.46 -28.56
CA ASN A 252 8.68 1.48 -29.61
C ASN A 252 9.40 2.83 -29.58
N SER A 253 10.14 3.16 -30.63
CA SER A 253 10.89 4.43 -30.72
C SER A 253 10.02 5.68 -30.80
N THR A 254 8.72 5.55 -31.06
CA THR A 254 7.81 6.69 -31.27
C THR A 254 6.78 6.87 -30.16
N GLY A 255 6.55 5.87 -29.29
CA GLY A 255 5.66 6.04 -28.16
C GLY A 255 5.30 4.77 -27.39
N VAL A 256 4.32 4.93 -26.50
CA VAL A 256 3.71 3.86 -25.70
C VAL A 256 2.30 3.59 -26.22
N TYR A 257 1.93 2.32 -26.27
CA TYR A 257 0.67 1.84 -26.82
C TYR A 257 -0.02 0.97 -25.78
N ILE A 258 -1.33 1.15 -25.66
CA ILE A 258 -2.19 0.29 -24.85
C ILE A 258 -3.26 -0.29 -25.74
N ASN A 259 -3.35 -1.63 -25.74
CA ASN A 259 -4.26 -2.39 -26.59
C ASN A 259 -4.14 -1.94 -28.08
N GLY A 260 -2.90 -1.78 -28.55
CA GLY A 260 -2.58 -1.35 -29.92
C GLY A 260 -2.79 0.14 -30.23
N LYS A 261 -3.28 0.96 -29.28
CA LYS A 261 -3.51 2.40 -29.49
C LYS A 261 -2.48 3.26 -28.78
N SER A 262 -1.93 4.25 -29.48
CA SER A 262 -0.96 5.20 -28.90
C SER A 262 -1.57 5.98 -27.74
N VAL A 263 -0.80 6.14 -26.68
CA VAL A 263 -1.19 6.82 -25.44
C VAL A 263 -0.45 8.15 -25.33
N TYR A 264 -1.20 9.19 -25.00
CA TYR A 264 -0.65 10.47 -24.55
C TYR A 264 -0.89 10.64 -23.05
N PHE A 265 0.20 10.76 -22.28
CA PHE A 265 0.12 10.95 -20.82
C PHE A 265 -0.25 12.41 -20.51
N LYS A 266 -1.41 12.61 -19.89
CA LYS A 266 -1.89 13.89 -19.36
C LYS A 266 -2.04 13.74 -17.85
N GLY A 267 -1.10 14.29 -17.09
CA GLY A 267 -0.97 13.98 -15.67
C GLY A 267 0.05 14.81 -14.91
N PHE A 268 0.40 14.33 -13.72
CA PHE A 268 1.29 15.01 -12.78
C PHE A 268 2.28 14.04 -12.14
N GLY A 269 3.42 14.54 -11.67
CA GLY A 269 4.05 13.94 -10.49
C GLY A 269 3.24 14.32 -9.26
N ARG A 270 2.85 13.33 -8.44
CA ARG A 270 2.12 13.57 -7.19
C ARG A 270 3.06 13.46 -5.99
N HIS A 271 2.53 13.65 -4.78
CA HIS A 271 3.16 13.28 -3.51
C HIS A 271 2.09 12.72 -2.54
N GLU A 272 2.44 11.75 -1.70
CA GLU A 272 1.67 11.45 -0.48
C GLU A 272 2.02 12.53 0.56
N ASP A 273 1.36 13.68 0.46
CA ASP A 273 1.52 14.83 1.35
C ASP A 273 0.15 15.49 1.56
N ALA A 274 -0.24 15.69 2.82
CA ALA A 274 -1.50 16.32 3.15
C ALA A 274 -1.33 17.31 4.31
N ILE A 275 -1.68 18.57 4.03
CA ILE A 275 -1.79 19.65 5.00
C ILE A 275 -3.19 19.65 5.63
N VAL A 276 -3.25 20.17 6.85
CA VAL A 276 -4.45 20.67 7.52
C VAL A 276 -5.17 21.72 6.68
N ASN A 277 -6.48 21.56 6.49
CA ASN A 277 -7.31 22.73 6.26
C ASN A 277 -7.88 23.23 7.60
N PHE A 278 -7.57 24.47 7.94
CA PHE A 278 -8.15 25.17 9.08
C PHE A 278 -9.40 25.90 8.60
N TYR A 279 -10.58 25.36 8.87
CA TYR A 279 -11.83 26.09 8.64
C TYR A 279 -12.38 26.61 9.97
N ILE A 280 -12.35 27.94 10.13
CA ILE A 280 -13.18 28.61 11.13
C ILE A 280 -14.60 28.67 10.57
N THR A 281 -15.55 27.99 11.22
CA THR A 281 -16.97 28.23 10.97
C THR A 281 -17.51 29.13 12.08
N CYS A 282 -17.82 30.37 11.74
CA CYS A 282 -18.48 31.31 12.64
C CYS A 282 -20.00 31.20 12.47
N ILE A 283 -20.70 30.69 13.48
CA ILE A 283 -22.17 30.74 13.55
C ILE A 283 -22.54 31.89 14.49
N ARG A 284 -23.27 32.88 13.96
CA ARG A 284 -23.77 34.02 14.74
C ARG A 284 -25.25 33.82 15.04
N SER A 285 -25.62 33.72 16.31
CA SER A 285 -27.01 33.75 16.76
C SER A 285 -27.19 34.87 17.77
N ARG A 286 -27.93 35.91 17.34
CA ARG A 286 -28.39 37.14 18.03
C ARG A 286 -27.40 37.85 18.99
N ASN A 287 -26.84 37.18 20.00
CA ASN A 287 -25.85 37.73 20.95
C ASN A 287 -24.64 36.81 21.27
N ILE A 288 -24.48 35.66 20.59
CA ILE A 288 -23.35 34.73 20.79
C ILE A 288 -22.67 34.45 19.44
N LEU A 289 -21.34 34.56 19.42
CA LEU A 289 -20.47 34.06 18.34
C LEU A 289 -19.94 32.68 18.75
N LEU A 290 -20.40 31.62 18.09
CA LEU A 290 -19.80 30.30 18.23
C LEU A 290 -18.77 30.12 17.12
N ILE A 291 -17.51 29.93 17.52
CA ILE A 291 -16.39 29.63 16.64
C ILE A 291 -16.20 28.11 16.69
N TYR A 292 -16.59 27.41 15.63
CA TYR A 292 -16.21 26.01 15.46
C TYR A 292 -14.84 25.96 14.81
N VAL A 293 -13.86 25.41 15.53
CA VAL A 293 -12.57 25.02 14.97
C VAL A 293 -12.66 23.53 14.66
N ASN A 294 -12.88 23.19 13.38
CA ASN A 294 -12.74 21.81 12.93
C ASN A 294 -11.28 21.58 12.56
N LEU A 295 -10.58 20.80 13.39
CA LEU A 295 -9.23 20.33 13.12
C LEU A 295 -9.31 19.13 12.18
N TYR A 296 -9.04 19.34 10.89
CA TYR A 296 -8.73 18.20 10.02
C TYR A 296 -7.34 17.67 10.37
N GLN A 297 -7.21 16.35 10.36
CA GLN A 297 -6.05 15.60 10.86
C GLN A 297 -4.76 16.03 10.15
N LEU A 298 -3.81 16.58 10.93
CA LEU A 298 -2.38 16.61 10.61
C LEU A 298 -1.98 15.16 10.32
N ARG A 299 -1.40 14.86 9.15
CA ARG A 299 -1.00 13.47 8.88
C ARG A 299 0.28 13.29 8.07
N GLY A 300 0.82 14.35 7.47
CA GLY A 300 2.00 14.27 6.61
C GLY A 300 1.75 13.27 5.47
N ARG A 301 2.48 12.15 5.49
CA ARG A 301 2.33 11.04 4.52
C ARG A 301 1.32 9.97 4.90
N GLY A 302 0.61 10.14 6.02
CA GLY A 302 -0.39 9.18 6.48
C GLY A 302 -1.49 8.95 5.44
N LEU A 303 -1.76 7.69 5.12
CA LEU A 303 -2.83 7.29 4.19
C LEU A 303 -4.19 7.88 4.62
N ASP A 304 -4.91 8.46 3.65
CA ASP A 304 -6.27 8.97 3.83
C ASP A 304 -7.15 8.66 2.63
N LEU A 305 -8.12 7.77 2.81
CA LEU A 305 -9.02 7.37 1.72
C LEU A 305 -9.90 8.54 1.24
N VAL A 306 -10.17 9.53 2.08
CA VAL A 306 -10.98 10.70 1.72
C VAL A 306 -10.21 11.63 0.79
N THR A 307 -9.01 12.06 1.17
CA THR A 307 -8.10 12.86 0.33
C THR A 307 -7.78 12.11 -0.95
N LEU A 308 -7.50 10.81 -0.86
CA LEU A 308 -7.25 9.96 -2.01
C LEU A 308 -8.40 9.99 -3.02
N THR A 309 -9.63 9.75 -2.56
CA THR A 309 -10.83 9.82 -3.39
C THR A 309 -11.02 11.22 -3.98
N LYS A 310 -10.74 12.26 -3.20
CA LYS A 310 -10.83 13.66 -3.66
C LYS A 310 -9.83 13.94 -4.77
N ASP A 311 -8.59 13.48 -4.65
CA ASP A 311 -7.56 13.65 -5.67
C ASP A 311 -7.96 12.99 -6.99
N TYR A 312 -8.46 11.75 -6.95
CA TYR A 312 -8.99 11.08 -8.15
C TYR A 312 -10.14 11.85 -8.79
N ASN A 313 -11.07 12.38 -7.98
CA ASN A 313 -12.16 13.23 -8.49
C ASN A 313 -11.64 14.52 -9.15
N LEU A 314 -10.63 15.16 -8.58
CA LEU A 314 -10.01 16.37 -9.15
C LEU A 314 -9.27 16.06 -10.45
N MET A 315 -8.48 14.99 -10.47
CA MET A 315 -7.79 14.53 -11.68
C MET A 315 -8.79 14.20 -12.79
N ARG A 316 -9.89 13.53 -12.47
CA ARG A 316 -10.98 13.28 -13.41
C ARG A 316 -11.61 14.58 -13.92
N TRP A 317 -11.83 15.57 -13.04
CA TRP A 317 -12.45 16.85 -13.39
C TRP A 317 -11.65 17.63 -14.43
N ILE A 318 -10.31 17.62 -14.36
CA ILE A 318 -9.43 18.22 -15.38
C ILE A 318 -9.06 17.27 -16.52
N GLU A 319 -9.70 16.09 -16.54
CA GLU A 319 -9.50 15.04 -17.53
C GLU A 319 -8.04 14.53 -17.60
N ALA A 320 -7.33 14.49 -16.47
CA ALA A 320 -6.06 13.76 -16.38
C ALA A 320 -6.31 12.25 -16.54
N ASN A 321 -5.37 11.54 -17.17
CA ASN A 321 -5.44 10.09 -17.39
C ASN A 321 -4.27 9.34 -16.73
N SER A 322 -3.32 10.06 -16.14
CA SER A 322 -2.10 9.47 -15.60
C SER A 322 -1.51 10.27 -14.45
N PHE A 323 -0.63 9.63 -13.69
CA PHE A 323 0.27 10.30 -12.75
C PHE A 323 1.53 9.44 -12.50
N ARG A 324 2.55 10.05 -11.88
CA ARG A 324 3.76 9.38 -11.40
C ARG A 324 3.83 9.42 -9.88
N THR A 325 4.22 8.32 -9.25
CA THR A 325 4.38 8.19 -7.79
C THR A 325 5.65 8.88 -7.29
N SER A 326 5.73 10.21 -7.47
CA SER A 326 6.94 10.96 -7.11
C SER A 326 7.07 11.00 -5.57
N HIS A 327 8.15 10.55 -4.95
CA HIS A 327 9.34 9.90 -5.51
C HIS A 327 9.56 8.56 -4.81
N TYR A 328 8.52 7.75 -4.71
CA TYR A 328 8.48 6.48 -3.98
C TYR A 328 7.16 5.74 -4.28
N PRO A 329 7.10 4.41 -4.09
CA PRO A 329 5.86 3.66 -4.23
C PRO A 329 4.80 4.18 -3.28
N TYR A 330 3.59 4.42 -3.79
CA TYR A 330 2.45 4.86 -2.97
C TYR A 330 1.70 3.68 -2.36
N SER A 331 0.68 3.99 -1.55
CA SER A 331 -0.22 3.00 -0.94
C SER A 331 -0.83 2.03 -1.95
N GLU A 332 -0.99 0.78 -1.53
CA GLU A 332 -1.64 -0.29 -2.31
C GLU A 332 -3.08 0.14 -2.67
N GLU A 333 -3.78 0.80 -1.73
CA GLU A 333 -5.14 1.32 -1.92
C GLU A 333 -5.22 2.40 -3.02
N LEU A 334 -4.13 3.17 -3.22
CA LEU A 334 -4.05 4.12 -4.31
C LEU A 334 -3.90 3.41 -5.66
N MET A 335 -3.10 2.33 -5.72
CA MET A 335 -2.98 1.52 -6.93
C MET A 335 -4.29 0.84 -7.30
N ASP A 336 -5.00 0.27 -6.32
CA ASP A 336 -6.32 -0.33 -6.52
C ASP A 336 -7.33 0.67 -7.09
N LEU A 337 -7.33 1.92 -6.58
CA LEU A 337 -8.17 2.98 -7.12
C LEU A 337 -7.73 3.43 -8.52
N ALA A 338 -6.43 3.42 -8.82
CA ALA A 338 -5.94 3.72 -10.17
C ALA A 338 -6.48 2.70 -11.19
N ASP A 339 -6.42 1.41 -10.85
CA ASP A 339 -6.95 0.33 -11.67
C ASP A 339 -8.46 0.48 -11.88
N GLN A 340 -9.23 0.69 -10.80
CA GLN A 340 -10.69 0.85 -10.88
C GLN A 340 -11.11 2.09 -11.67
N GLN A 341 -10.35 3.19 -11.58
CA GLN A 341 -10.70 4.46 -12.22
C GLN A 341 -10.04 4.65 -13.60
N GLY A 342 -9.26 3.69 -14.07
CA GLY A 342 -8.60 3.74 -15.38
C GLY A 342 -7.49 4.79 -15.47
N PHE A 343 -6.72 4.99 -14.40
CA PHE A 343 -5.55 5.87 -14.41
C PHE A 343 -4.27 5.09 -14.69
N LEU A 344 -3.43 5.62 -15.57
CA LEU A 344 -2.09 5.09 -15.81
C LEU A 344 -1.13 5.60 -14.75
N VAL A 345 -0.30 4.70 -14.22
CA VAL A 345 0.66 5.02 -13.17
C VAL A 345 2.06 4.73 -13.68
N ILE A 346 2.94 5.74 -13.61
CA ILE A 346 4.39 5.53 -13.68
C ILE A 346 4.83 5.28 -12.23
N ASP A 347 5.10 4.02 -11.92
CA ASP A 347 5.52 3.60 -10.58
C ASP A 347 7.04 3.82 -10.40
N GLU A 348 7.40 4.64 -9.42
CA GLU A 348 8.75 5.14 -9.18
C GLU A 348 9.29 4.62 -7.84
N VAL A 349 10.51 4.05 -7.87
CA VAL A 349 11.26 3.62 -6.69
C VAL A 349 11.78 4.82 -5.87
N PRO A 350 12.13 4.66 -4.56
CA PRO A 350 12.55 5.78 -3.70
C PRO A 350 13.94 6.38 -4.00
N ALA A 351 14.48 6.12 -5.18
CA ALA A 351 15.85 6.42 -5.61
C ALA A 351 16.00 7.86 -6.11
N VAL A 352 15.61 8.84 -5.30
CA VAL A 352 15.67 10.27 -5.61
C VAL A 352 16.93 10.91 -5.04
N GLY A 353 17.55 11.82 -5.81
CA GLY A 353 18.75 12.56 -5.40
C GLY A 353 20.04 11.73 -5.39
N LEU A 354 20.05 10.59 -6.10
CA LEU A 354 21.23 9.74 -6.33
C LEU A 354 22.28 10.40 -7.22
#